data_AF-A0A2N8M613-F1
#
_entry.id   AF-A0A2N8M613-F1
#
_cell.length_a   1.000
_cell.length_b   1.000
_cell.length_c   1.000
_cell.angle_alpha   90.00
_cell.angle_beta   90.00
_cell.angle_gamma   90.00
#
_symmetry.space_group_name_H-M   'P 1'
#
loop_
_entity.id
_entity.type
_entity.pdbx_description
1 polymer ?
#
loop_
_entity_poly.entity_id
_entity_poly.type
_entity_poly.pdbx_seq_one_letter_code
_entity_poly.pdbx_strand_id
1 'polypeptide(L)'
;MAAMELDRGFSDRTGEYIVTFHAIELGLKAFLIKCGVPEWGLREKPYGHDLVCLYNMAKQRGLSLGITDVDEMLAWINEWHHCGVKIRYEFTEQRTLPICATLFPLAEAIIKASN
;
A
#
# COMPACT_ATOMS: atom_id res chain seq x y z
N MET A 1 17.22 6.84 7.94
CA MET A 1 17.47 7.17 6.52
C MET A 1 16.11 7.24 5.86
N ALA A 2 15.75 8.38 5.26
CA ALA A 2 14.44 8.59 4.67
C ALA A 2 14.26 7.67 3.46
N ALA A 3 13.05 7.14 3.24
CA ALA A 3 12.75 6.24 2.12
C ALA A 3 13.16 6.81 0.75
N MET A 4 13.16 8.15 0.61
CA MET A 4 13.63 8.87 -0.57
C MET A 4 15.12 8.68 -0.91
N GLU A 5 15.99 8.40 0.07
CA GLU A 5 17.43 8.27 -0.20
C GLU A 5 17.81 6.94 -0.85
N LEU A 6 16.98 5.90 -0.69
CA LEU A 6 17.20 4.57 -1.27
C LEU A 6 16.78 4.50 -2.76
N ASP A 7 16.04 5.50 -3.25
CA ASP A 7 15.35 5.46 -4.54
C ASP A 7 16.24 5.81 -5.76
N ARG A 8 17.44 6.38 -5.54
CA ARG A 8 18.26 6.99 -6.60
C ARG A 8 18.92 6.03 -7.60
N GLY A 9 18.80 4.71 -7.44
CA GLY A 9 19.62 3.74 -8.17
C GLY A 9 18.88 2.60 -8.89
N PHE A 10 17.56 2.48 -8.76
CA PHE A 10 16.79 1.36 -9.30
C PHE A 10 15.55 1.85 -10.05
N SER A 11 15.25 1.25 -11.20
CA SER A 11 14.00 1.54 -11.92
C SER A 11 13.11 0.29 -11.96
N ASP A 12 12.11 0.24 -11.10
CA ASP A 12 11.06 -0.78 -11.19
C ASP A 12 10.13 -0.52 -12.39
N ARG A 13 9.70 -1.59 -13.03
CA ARG A 13 8.71 -1.59 -14.10
C ARG A 13 7.33 -1.33 -13.53
N THR A 14 6.43 -0.78 -14.34
CA THR A 14 5.03 -0.52 -13.94
C THR A 14 4.33 -1.76 -13.39
N GLY A 15 4.62 -2.94 -13.95
CA GLY A 15 4.07 -4.20 -13.46
C GLY A 15 4.47 -4.52 -12.01
N GLU A 16 5.71 -4.20 -11.62
CA GLU A 16 6.20 -4.44 -10.25
C GLU A 16 5.48 -3.54 -9.26
N TYR A 17 5.28 -2.26 -9.59
CA TYR A 17 4.47 -1.35 -8.78
C TYR A 17 3.03 -1.83 -8.64
N ILE A 18 2.39 -2.25 -9.74
CA ILE A 18 1.02 -2.77 -9.70
C ILE A 18 0.95 -3.95 -8.73
N VAL A 19 1.83 -4.94 -8.87
CA VAL A 19 1.81 -6.12 -7.99
C VAL A 19 2.05 -5.73 -6.53
N THR A 20 3.01 -4.85 -6.29
CA THR A 20 3.39 -4.42 -4.93
C THR A 20 2.27 -3.66 -4.22
N PHE A 21 1.63 -2.70 -4.90
CA PHE A 21 0.54 -1.93 -4.30
C PHE A 21 -0.68 -2.80 -4.00
N HIS A 22 -1.00 -3.75 -4.89
CA HIS A 22 -2.11 -4.68 -4.65
C HIS A 22 -1.78 -5.68 -3.53
N ALA A 23 -0.53 -6.10 -3.38
CA ALA A 23 -0.13 -6.95 -2.26
C ALA A 23 -0.38 -6.26 -0.91
N ILE A 24 -0.05 -4.96 -0.81
CA ILE A 24 -0.34 -4.14 0.37
C ILE A 24 -1.85 -3.99 0.57
N GLU A 25 -2.60 -3.62 -0.48
CA GLU A 25 -4.06 -3.46 -0.42
C GLU A 25 -4.76 -4.74 0.06
N LEU A 26 -4.46 -5.86 -0.57
CA LEU A 26 -5.09 -7.15 -0.26
C LEU A 26 -4.69 -7.64 1.13
N GLY A 27 -3.45 -7.42 1.54
CA GLY A 27 -3.00 -7.68 2.91
C GLY A 27 -3.82 -6.90 3.93
N LEU A 28 -3.99 -5.58 3.73
CA LEU A 28 -4.77 -4.75 4.66
C LEU A 28 -6.24 -5.19 4.71
N LYS A 29 -6.83 -5.52 3.55
CA LYS A 29 -8.20 -6.05 3.48
C LYS A 29 -8.32 -7.38 4.21
N ALA A 30 -7.37 -8.29 4.04
CA ALA A 30 -7.35 -9.58 4.72
C ALA A 30 -7.29 -9.40 6.24
N PHE A 31 -6.43 -8.51 6.74
CA PHE A 31 -6.38 -8.15 8.16
C PHE A 31 -7.74 -7.65 8.66
N LEU A 32 -8.38 -6.73 7.93
CA LEU A 32 -9.68 -6.18 8.33
C LEU A 32 -10.80 -7.23 8.31
N ILE A 33 -10.78 -8.16 7.35
CA ILE A 33 -11.69 -9.31 7.32
C ILE A 33 -11.49 -10.18 8.56
N LYS A 34 -10.25 -10.50 8.92
CA LYS A 34 -9.91 -11.21 10.16
C LYS A 34 -10.43 -10.48 11.40
N CYS A 35 -10.46 -9.14 11.39
CA CYS A 35 -11.04 -8.30 12.44
C CYS A 35 -12.57 -8.14 12.36
N GLY A 36 -13.26 -8.86 11.46
CA GLY A 36 -14.72 -8.89 11.34
C GLY A 36 -15.32 -7.81 10.44
N VAL A 37 -14.53 -7.09 9.65
CA VAL A 37 -15.06 -6.18 8.62
C VAL A 37 -15.54 -7.00 7.43
N PRO A 38 -16.80 -6.85 6.98
CA PRO A 38 -17.31 -7.65 5.88
C PRO A 38 -16.67 -7.24 4.55
N GLU A 39 -16.46 -8.23 3.67
CA GLU A 39 -15.80 -8.03 2.37
C GLU A 39 -16.47 -6.94 1.52
N TRP A 40 -17.81 -6.94 1.46
CA TRP A 40 -18.56 -5.95 0.68
C TRP A 40 -18.29 -4.53 1.14
N GLY A 41 -18.06 -4.32 2.44
CA GLY A 41 -17.74 -3.02 3.00
C GLY A 41 -16.37 -2.51 2.55
N LEU A 42 -15.42 -3.41 2.27
CA LEU A 42 -14.05 -3.07 1.87
C LEU A 42 -13.91 -2.74 0.38
N ARG A 43 -14.89 -3.10 -0.45
CA ARG A 43 -14.90 -2.82 -1.89
C ARG A 43 -15.32 -1.39 -2.21
N GLU A 44 -16.15 -0.79 -1.35
CA GLU A 44 -16.73 0.53 -1.55
C GLU A 44 -16.00 1.61 -0.74
N LYS A 45 -16.35 2.87 -1.00
CA LYS A 45 -15.87 4.00 -0.20
C LYS A 45 -16.31 3.81 1.27
N PRO A 46 -15.45 4.14 2.25
CA PRO A 46 -14.21 4.90 2.11
C PRO A 46 -12.96 4.05 1.80
N TYR A 47 -13.07 2.72 1.67
CA TYR A 47 -11.91 1.84 1.51
C TYR A 47 -11.51 1.69 0.05
N GLY A 48 -12.16 0.82 -0.74
CA GLY A 48 -11.79 0.61 -2.14
C GLY A 48 -10.29 0.33 -2.31
N HIS A 49 -9.59 1.18 -3.07
CA HIS A 49 -8.14 1.16 -3.26
C HIS A 49 -7.37 2.15 -2.36
N ASP A 50 -8.06 2.81 -1.42
CA ASP A 50 -7.47 3.79 -0.52
C ASP A 50 -6.65 3.10 0.59
N LEU A 51 -5.34 3.02 0.36
CA LEU A 51 -4.38 2.40 1.27
C LEU A 51 -4.30 3.14 2.61
N VAL A 52 -4.47 4.47 2.60
CA VAL A 52 -4.43 5.28 3.82
C VAL A 52 -5.66 4.99 4.68
N CYS A 53 -6.86 4.94 4.09
CA CYS A 53 -8.07 4.57 4.82
C CYS A 53 -8.02 3.13 5.34
N LEU A 54 -7.57 2.19 4.52
CA LEU A 54 -7.40 0.79 4.92
C LEU A 54 -6.42 0.66 6.10
N TYR A 55 -5.27 1.31 6.03
CA TYR A 55 -4.26 1.23 7.08
C TYR A 55 -4.70 1.91 8.37
N ASN A 56 -5.35 3.07 8.29
CA ASN A 56 -5.88 3.74 9.48
C ASN A 56 -6.92 2.89 10.21
N MET A 57 -7.83 2.23 9.47
CA MET A 57 -8.77 1.30 10.08
C MET A 57 -8.05 0.07 10.65
N ALA A 58 -7.04 -0.47 9.96
CA ALA A 58 -6.27 -1.60 10.45
C ALA A 58 -5.55 -1.26 11.77
N LYS A 59 -4.93 -0.07 11.88
CA LYS A 59 -4.34 0.44 13.13
C LYS A 59 -5.37 0.52 14.26
N GLN A 60 -6.56 1.07 13.98
CA GLN A 60 -7.66 1.11 14.96
C GLN A 60 -8.11 -0.28 15.42
N ARG A 61 -7.94 -1.30 14.57
CA ARG A 61 -8.23 -2.70 14.86
C ARG A 61 -7.04 -3.48 15.45
N GLY A 62 -5.95 -2.79 15.78
CA GLY A 62 -4.80 -3.37 16.48
C GLY A 62 -3.64 -3.80 15.59
N LEU A 63 -3.63 -3.43 14.30
CA LEU A 63 -2.44 -3.63 13.47
C LEU A 63 -1.28 -2.81 14.03
N SER A 64 -0.18 -3.49 14.35
CA SER A 64 1.07 -2.87 14.78
C SER A 64 2.20 -3.44 13.93
N LEU A 65 2.91 -2.55 13.23
CA LEU A 65 4.05 -2.90 12.39
C LEU A 65 5.30 -2.33 13.03
N GLY A 66 6.36 -3.14 13.15
CA GLY A 66 7.68 -2.70 13.61
C GLY A 66 8.47 -1.91 12.56
N ILE A 67 7.78 -1.22 11.65
CA ILE A 67 8.35 -0.52 10.50
C ILE A 67 8.11 0.98 10.69
N THR A 68 9.14 1.80 10.47
CA THR A 68 9.02 3.27 10.54
C THR A 68 8.41 3.83 9.26
N ASP A 69 7.85 5.02 9.33
CA ASP A 69 7.43 5.81 8.16
C ASP A 69 6.35 5.16 7.27
N VAL A 70 5.63 4.15 7.78
CA VAL A 70 4.57 3.45 7.03
C VAL A 70 3.47 4.40 6.58
N ASP A 71 3.05 5.33 7.43
CA ASP A 71 2.04 6.33 7.07
C ASP A 71 2.49 7.21 5.91
N GLU A 72 3.76 7.62 5.87
CA GLU A 72 4.33 8.43 4.79
C GLU A 72 4.46 7.62 3.50
N MET A 73 4.98 6.39 3.58
CA MET A 73 5.10 5.49 2.42
C MET A 73 3.73 5.21 1.80
N LEU A 74 2.74 4.88 2.62
CA LEU A 74 1.39 4.61 2.14
C LEU A 74 0.76 5.85 1.52
N ALA A 75 0.89 7.03 2.14
CA ALA A 75 0.39 8.27 1.55
C ALA A 75 1.01 8.53 0.17
N TRP A 76 2.32 8.33 0.02
CA TRP A 76 3.03 8.54 -1.23
C TRP A 76 2.54 7.60 -2.35
N ILE A 77 2.41 6.30 -2.07
CA ILE A 77 1.93 5.35 -3.10
C ILE A 77 0.41 5.45 -3.33
N ASN A 78 -0.36 5.94 -2.34
CA ASN A 78 -1.81 6.10 -2.46
C ASN A 78 -2.19 7.08 -3.57
N GLU A 79 -1.38 8.12 -3.81
CA GLU A 79 -1.60 9.07 -4.92
C GLU A 79 -1.64 8.36 -6.28
N TRP A 80 -0.89 7.28 -6.44
CA TRP A 80 -0.76 6.51 -7.68
C TRP A 80 -1.71 5.32 -7.77
N HIS A 81 -2.23 4.85 -6.62
CA HIS A 81 -3.04 3.64 -6.50
C HIS A 81 -4.53 3.91 -6.27
N HIS A 82 -4.89 4.98 -5.55
CA HIS A 82 -6.27 5.26 -5.15
C HIS A 82 -7.06 6.04 -6.23
N CYS A 83 -6.62 7.24 -6.60
CA CYS A 83 -7.42 8.13 -7.44
C CYS A 83 -7.13 7.90 -8.93
N GLY A 84 -8.07 7.30 -9.66
CA GLY A 84 -7.92 7.02 -11.10
C GLY A 84 -6.92 5.92 -11.46
N VAL A 85 -6.32 5.26 -10.45
CA VAL A 85 -5.31 4.19 -10.60
C VAL A 85 -4.24 4.61 -11.62
N LYS A 86 -3.67 5.80 -11.40
CA LYS A 86 -2.70 6.47 -12.29
C LYS A 86 -1.59 5.55 -12.76
N ILE A 87 -1.11 4.69 -11.87
CA ILE A 87 -0.07 3.70 -12.18
C ILE A 87 -0.40 2.80 -13.38
N ARG A 88 -1.69 2.58 -13.69
CA ARG A 88 -2.15 1.76 -14.82
C ARG A 88 -2.41 2.54 -16.10
N TYR A 89 -2.74 3.83 -16.03
CA TYR A 89 -3.32 4.56 -17.15
C TYR A 89 -2.55 5.84 -17.53
N GLU A 90 -1.65 6.31 -16.68
CA GLU A 90 -0.87 7.53 -16.90
C GLU A 90 0.54 7.16 -17.41
N PHE A 91 0.63 6.90 -18.71
CA PHE A 91 1.86 6.46 -19.39
C PHE A 91 2.82 7.61 -19.75
N THR A 92 2.38 8.86 -19.57
CA THR A 92 3.09 10.07 -20.02
C THR A 92 3.81 10.81 -18.89
N GLU A 93 3.60 10.43 -17.64
CA GLU A 93 4.17 11.11 -16.48
C GLU A 93 5.46 10.43 -15.99
N GLN A 94 6.50 11.23 -15.74
CA GLN A 94 7.62 10.77 -14.91
C GLN A 94 7.12 10.66 -13.46
N ARG A 95 7.21 9.46 -12.90
CA ARG A 95 6.79 9.18 -11.53
C ARG A 95 7.99 9.11 -10.60
N THR A 96 7.81 9.63 -9.40
CA THR A 96 8.72 9.40 -8.27
C THR A 96 7.95 8.54 -7.28
N LEU A 97 8.42 7.32 -7.05
CA LEU A 97 7.80 6.30 -6.21
C LEU A 97 8.90 5.55 -5.49
N PRO A 98 8.70 5.11 -4.24
CA PRO A 98 9.69 4.31 -3.56
C PRO A 98 9.87 2.97 -4.28
N ILE A 99 11.13 2.54 -4.47
CA ILE A 99 11.44 1.20 -4.99
C ILE A 99 10.63 0.09 -4.30
N CYS A 100 10.16 -0.88 -5.07
CA CYS A 100 9.36 -2.00 -4.61
C CYS A 100 10.08 -2.82 -3.54
N ALA A 101 11.42 -2.89 -3.60
CA ALA A 101 12.25 -3.53 -2.57
C ALA A 101 12.06 -2.93 -1.17
N THR A 102 11.78 -1.62 -1.07
CA THR A 102 11.46 -0.94 0.20
C THR A 102 10.04 -1.24 0.66
N LEU A 103 9.13 -1.51 -0.27
CA LEU A 103 7.72 -1.80 0.00
C LEU A 103 7.45 -3.28 0.33
N PHE A 104 8.29 -4.21 -0.13
CA PHE A 104 8.11 -5.64 0.14
C PHE A 104 8.12 -5.99 1.64
N PRO A 105 9.02 -5.46 2.48
CA PRO A 105 8.96 -5.69 3.92
C PRO A 105 7.63 -5.25 4.54
N LEU A 106 7.06 -4.14 4.06
CA LEU A 106 5.76 -3.65 4.49
C LEU A 106 4.64 -4.62 4.09
N ALA A 107 4.60 -5.03 2.82
CA ALA A 107 3.63 -6.01 2.34
C ALA A 107 3.71 -7.33 3.13
N GLU A 108 4.91 -7.86 3.34
CA GLU A 108 5.13 -9.07 4.14
C GLU A 108 4.62 -8.94 5.57
N ALA A 109 4.92 -7.82 6.24
CA ALA A 109 4.52 -7.61 7.62
C ALA A 109 2.99 -7.56 7.76
N ILE A 110 2.31 -6.88 6.82
CA ILE A 110 0.83 -6.82 6.78
C ILE A 110 0.24 -8.22 6.53
N ILE A 111 0.78 -8.97 5.56
CA ILE A 111 0.31 -10.32 5.24
C ILE A 111 0.50 -11.25 6.45
N LYS A 112 1.65 -11.19 7.12
CA LYS A 112 1.92 -11.97 8.34
C LYS A 112 0.92 -11.66 9.46
N ALA A 113 0.55 -10.40 9.66
CA ALA A 113 -0.46 -10.00 10.65
C ALA A 113 -1.87 -10.49 10.30
N SER A 114 -2.13 -10.73 9.01
CA SER A 114 -3.42 -11.16 8.48
C SER A 114 -3.68 -12.67 8.60
N ASN A 115 -2.64 -13.47 8.84
CA ASN A 115 -2.71 -14.93 9.05
C ASN A 115 -3.01 -15.28 10.51
#